data_AF-A0A1F1VWU5-F1
#
_entry.id   AF-A0A1F1VWU5-F1
#
_cell.length_a   1.000
_cell.length_b   1.000
_cell.length_c   1.000
_cell.angle_alpha   90.00
_cell.angle_beta   90.00
_cell.angle_gamma   90.00
#
_symmetry.space_group_name_H-M   'P 1'
#
loop_
_entity.id
_entity.type
_entity.pdbx_description
1 polymer ?
#
loop_
_entity_poly.entity_id
_entity_poly.type
_entity_poly.pdbx_seq_one_letter_code
_entity_poly.pdbx_strand_id
1 'polypeptide(L)'
;MIQSLQVYAEVLSARVFHLRTKGGLQEIDIILEGADRRVVAFEIKARATPKPEDTKHLRWLRKKIGPRLADAVLVTTGRLAYRDEDGIAVVPAALLGP
;
A
#
# COMPACT_ATOMS: atom_id res chain seq x y z
N MET A 1 -3.76 -1.30 -13.77
CA MET A 1 -2.95 -1.21 -12.54
C MET A 1 -3.77 -1.44 -11.27
N ILE A 2 -4.74 -0.60 -10.90
CA ILE A 2 -5.64 -0.88 -9.75
C ILE A 2 -6.36 -2.22 -9.94
N GLN A 3 -6.81 -2.48 -11.18
CA GLN A 3 -7.48 -3.72 -11.56
C GLN A 3 -6.57 -4.98 -11.42
N SER A 4 -5.25 -4.84 -11.63
CA SER A 4 -4.29 -5.96 -11.52
C SER A 4 -4.04 -6.34 -10.06
N LEU A 5 -4.00 -5.35 -9.15
CA LEU A 5 -3.81 -5.62 -7.72
C LEU A 5 -5.05 -6.28 -7.08
N GLN A 6 -6.26 -5.99 -7.59
CA GLN A 6 -7.49 -6.69 -7.18
C GLN A 6 -7.48 -8.17 -7.61
N VAL A 7 -7.00 -8.47 -8.81
CA VAL A 7 -6.90 -9.85 -9.32
C VAL A 7 -5.96 -10.71 -8.46
N TYR A 8 -4.80 -10.18 -8.07
CA TYR A 8 -3.90 -10.90 -7.16
C TYR A 8 -4.46 -11.06 -5.75
N ALA A 9 -5.25 -10.09 -5.27
CA ALA A 9 -5.89 -10.18 -3.96
C ALA A 9 -7.00 -11.24 -3.90
N GLU A 10 -7.78 -11.37 -4.98
CA GLU A 10 -8.78 -12.45 -5.12
C GLU A 10 -8.12 -13.84 -5.10
N VAL A 11 -6.98 -14.01 -5.78
CA VAL A 11 -6.21 -15.27 -5.77
C VAL A 11 -5.74 -15.65 -4.36
N LEU A 12 -5.47 -14.66 -3.50
CA LEU A 12 -5.02 -14.87 -2.12
C LEU A 12 -6.16 -15.00 -1.10
N SER A 13 -7.43 -15.03 -1.53
CA SER A 13 -8.60 -15.00 -0.63
C SER A 13 -8.58 -13.83 0.37
N ALA A 14 -7.89 -12.74 0.03
CA ALA A 14 -7.82 -11.55 0.86
C ALA A 14 -9.02 -10.65 0.57
N ARG A 15 -9.58 -10.04 1.62
CA ARG A 15 -10.61 -9.01 1.43
C ARG A 15 -9.93 -7.71 1.02
N VAL A 16 -10.41 -7.11 -0.06
CA VAL A 16 -9.91 -5.85 -0.60
C VAL A 16 -10.78 -4.70 -0.09
N PHE A 17 -10.15 -3.66 0.44
CA PHE A 17 -10.80 -2.44 0.88
C PHE A 17 -10.11 -1.20 0.32
N HIS A 18 -10.87 -0.11 0.25
CA HIS A 18 -10.35 1.24 0.07
C HIS A 18 -10.71 2.04 1.33
N LEU A 19 -9.80 2.89 1.81
CA LEU A 19 -10.03 3.70 3.00
C LEU A 19 -9.88 5.18 2.66
N ARG A 20 -10.94 5.94 2.90
CA ARG A 20 -10.92 7.39 2.88
C ARG A 20 -11.66 7.93 4.10
N THR A 21 -10.97 8.71 4.91
CA THR A 21 -11.56 9.31 6.11
C THR A 21 -12.37 10.56 5.74
N LYS A 22 -13.30 10.95 6.62
CA LYS A 22 -14.11 12.16 6.43
C LYS A 22 -13.22 13.39 6.26
N GLY A 23 -13.48 14.17 5.22
CA GLY A 23 -12.67 15.34 4.87
C GLY A 23 -11.37 15.02 4.12
N GLY A 24 -11.11 13.76 3.75
CA GLY A 24 -9.94 13.38 2.94
C GLY A 24 -8.60 13.50 3.67
N LEU A 25 -8.61 13.59 5.00
CA LEU A 25 -7.39 13.74 5.80
C LEU A 25 -6.45 12.54 5.66
N GLN A 26 -7.02 11.36 5.46
CA GLN A 26 -6.31 10.10 5.33
C GLN A 26 -6.95 9.27 4.23
N GLU A 27 -6.11 8.75 3.35
CA GLU A 27 -6.50 7.95 2.20
C GLU A 27 -5.51 6.80 2.02
N ILE A 28 -6.01 5.58 1.82
CA ILE A 28 -5.23 4.41 1.47
C ILE A 28 -5.89 3.80 0.25
N ASP A 29 -5.15 3.71 -0.85
CA ASP A 29 -5.69 3.27 -2.14
C ASP A 29 -6.23 1.84 -2.04
N ILE A 30 -5.43 0.93 -1.47
CA ILE A 30 -5.80 -0.48 -1.32
C ILE A 30 -5.34 -1.01 0.05
N ILE A 31 -6.24 -1.73 0.71
CA ILE A 31 -5.99 -2.50 1.92
C ILE A 31 -6.38 -3.94 1.63
N LEU A 32 -5.43 -4.85 1.82
CA LEU A 32 -5.66 -6.29 1.77
C LEU A 32 -5.73 -6.82 3.20
N GLU A 33 -6.83 -7.44 3.58
CA GLU A 33 -6.98 -8.11 4.87
C GLU A 33 -7.07 -9.63 4.69
N GLY A 34 -6.11 -10.35 5.26
CA GLY A 34 -6.10 -11.79 5.30
C GLY A 34 -7.13 -12.36 6.28
N ALA A 35 -7.33 -13.69 6.25
CA ALA A 35 -8.24 -14.38 7.16
C ALA A 35 -7.85 -14.21 8.66
N ASP A 36 -6.56 -14.01 8.94
CA ASP A 36 -5.99 -13.76 10.27
C ASP A 36 -6.11 -12.30 10.73
N ARG A 37 -6.81 -11.44 9.97
CA ARG A 37 -6.98 -9.99 10.21
C ARG A 37 -5.67 -9.18 10.14
N ARG A 38 -4.60 -9.76 9.60
CA ARG A 38 -3.40 -9.01 9.21
C ARG A 38 -3.67 -8.25 7.92
N VAL A 39 -3.04 -7.09 7.83
CA VAL A 39 -3.27 -6.10 6.78
C VAL A 39 -2.00 -5.80 6.02
N VAL A 40 -2.07 -5.79 4.70
CA VAL A 40 -1.08 -5.14 3.84
C VAL A 40 -1.73 -3.92 3.19
N ALA A 41 -1.09 -2.76 3.30
CA ALA A 41 -1.61 -1.51 2.75
C ALA A 41 -0.76 -1.02 1.58
N PHE A 42 -1.42 -0.51 0.55
CA PHE A 42 -0.79 0.01 -0.65
C PHE A 42 -1.21 1.46 -0.90
N GLU A 43 -0.24 2.31 -1.22
CA GLU A 43 -0.45 3.58 -1.91
C GLU A 43 0.18 3.50 -3.30
N ILE A 44 -0.44 4.12 -4.31
CA ILE A 44 0.02 4.12 -5.69
C ILE A 44 0.27 5.55 -6.13
N LYS A 45 1.46 5.85 -6.65
CA LYS A 45 1.80 7.18 -7.16
C LYS A 45 2.33 7.08 -8.59
N ALA A 46 1.81 7.94 -9.46
CA ALA A 46 2.25 8.08 -10.84
C ALA A 46 3.55 8.92 -10.96
N ARG A 47 4.55 8.61 -10.13
CA ARG A 47 5.85 9.29 -10.13
C ARG A 47 6.98 8.32 -9.78
N ALA A 48 8.17 8.61 -10.31
CA ALA A 48 9.31 7.71 -10.22
C ALA A 48 10.03 7.78 -8.86
N THR A 49 10.19 8.98 -8.32
CA THR A 49 10.92 9.21 -7.07
C THR A 49 9.91 9.59 -5.98
N PRO A 50 9.66 8.75 -4.97
CA PRO A 50 8.84 9.12 -3.82
C PRO A 50 9.30 10.40 -3.13
N LYS A 51 8.36 11.08 -2.48
CA LYS A 51 8.65 12.15 -1.52
C LYS A 51 8.13 11.74 -0.15
N PRO A 52 8.61 12.36 0.94
CA PRO A 52 8.18 12.01 2.30
C PRO A 52 6.66 12.06 2.50
N GLU A 53 5.93 12.94 1.79
CA GLU A 53 4.47 13.01 1.87
C GLU A 53 3.75 11.81 1.23
N ASP A 54 4.38 11.08 0.31
CA ASP A 54 3.77 9.95 -0.39
C ASP A 54 3.56 8.73 0.53
N THR A 55 4.22 8.70 1.68
CA THR A 55 4.11 7.62 2.67
C THR A 55 3.38 8.03 3.94
N LYS A 56 2.82 9.24 3.98
CA LYS A 56 2.21 9.81 5.20
C LYS A 56 0.98 9.03 5.66
N HIS A 57 0.15 8.54 4.73
CA HIS A 57 -1.06 7.81 5.10
C HIS A 57 -0.74 6.39 5.53
N LEU A 58 0.23 5.74 4.88
CA LEU A 58 0.79 4.45 5.35
C LEU A 58 1.35 4.55 6.77
N ARG A 59 2.15 5.59 7.08
CA ARG A 59 2.63 5.86 8.45
C ARG A 59 1.49 6.08 9.44
N TRP A 60 0.47 6.84 9.03
CA TRP A 60 -0.70 7.07 9.87
C TRP A 60 -1.45 5.76 10.15
N LEU A 61 -1.65 4.92 9.14
CA LEU A 61 -2.31 3.62 9.29
C LEU A 61 -1.52 2.73 10.24
N ARG A 62 -0.18 2.67 10.10
CA ARG A 62 0.69 1.94 11.03
C ARG A 62 0.47 2.38 12.48
N LYS A 63 0.41 3.69 12.73
CA LYS A 63 0.11 4.22 14.07
C LYS A 63 -1.29 3.83 14.55
N LYS A 64 -2.26 3.71 13.65
CA LYS A 64 -3.66 3.43 13.97
C LYS A 64 -3.95 1.96 14.27
N ILE A 65 -3.36 1.03 13.53
CA ILE A 65 -3.67 -0.42 13.65
C ILE A 65 -2.49 -1.25 14.18
N GLY A 66 -1.31 -0.64 14.34
CA GLY A 66 -0.16 -1.24 15.00
C GLY A 66 0.26 -2.57 14.35
N PRO A 67 0.50 -3.63 15.15
CA PRO A 67 0.97 -4.93 14.67
C PRO A 67 0.05 -5.65 13.66
N ARG A 68 -1.20 -5.20 13.52
CA ARG A 68 -2.09 -5.71 12.47
C ARG A 68 -1.61 -5.33 11.07
N LEU A 69 -0.91 -4.20 10.92
CA LEU A 69 -0.25 -3.86 9.66
C LEU A 69 0.97 -4.76 9.50
N ALA A 70 0.83 -5.78 8.67
CA ALA A 70 1.91 -6.70 8.33
C ALA A 70 2.95 -6.06 7.43
N ASP A 71 2.50 -5.27 6.45
CA ASP A 71 3.40 -4.53 5.57
C ASP A 71 2.71 -3.31 4.95
N ALA A 72 3.52 -2.35 4.50
CA ALA A 72 3.10 -1.15 3.80
C ALA A 72 3.93 -0.98 2.53
N VAL A 73 3.25 -0.72 1.41
CA VAL A 73 3.85 -0.67 0.09
C VAL A 73 3.48 0.64 -0.61
N LEU A 74 4.49 1.34 -1.11
CA LEU A 74 4.34 2.46 -2.02
C LEU A 74 4.69 1.99 -3.44
N VAL A 75 3.69 1.92 -4.30
CA VAL A 75 3.86 1.59 -5.71
C VAL A 75 4.23 2.84 -6.50
N THR A 76 5.32 2.76 -7.27
CA THR A 76 5.87 3.89 -8.03
C THR A 76 6.03 3.57 -9.51
N THR A 77 6.31 4.56 -10.34
CA THR A 77 6.77 4.37 -11.73
C THR A 77 8.30 4.35 -11.86
N GLY A 78 9.01 4.25 -10.73
CA GLY A 78 10.47 4.25 -10.68
C GLY A 78 11.08 2.95 -11.20
N ARG A 79 12.38 2.79 -11.00
CA ARG A 79 13.13 1.58 -11.42
C ARG A 79 13.72 0.80 -10.25
N LEU A 80 13.73 1.38 -9.06
CA LEU A 80 14.39 0.82 -7.89
C LEU A 80 13.34 0.36 -6.88
N ALA A 81 13.48 -0.88 -6.41
CA ALA A 81 12.80 -1.36 -5.23
C ALA A 81 13.71 -1.23 -4.02
N TYR A 82 13.18 -0.69 -2.92
CA TYR A 82 13.92 -0.50 -1.67
C TYR A 82 12.96 -0.34 -0.49
N ARG A 83 13.50 -0.31 0.72
CA ARG A 83 12.77 0.08 1.94
C ARG A 83 13.19 1.49 2.33
N ASP A 84 12.23 2.37 2.60
CA ASP A 84 12.56 3.69 3.14
C ASP A 84 12.95 3.63 4.63
N GLU A 85 13.24 4.79 5.23
CA GLU A 85 13.61 4.92 6.65
C GLU A 85 12.50 4.48 7.61
N ASP A 86 11.25 4.48 7.15
CA ASP A 86 10.11 3.97 7.88
C ASP A 86 9.88 2.47 7.65
N GLY A 87 10.70 1.80 6.85
CA GLY A 87 10.50 0.39 6.50
C GLY A 87 9.34 0.16 5.53
N ILE A 88 8.86 1.17 4.81
CA ILE A 88 7.84 1.04 3.77
C ILE A 88 8.50 0.51 2.50
N ALA A 89 7.91 -0.51 1.87
CA ALA A 89 8.39 -1.05 0.60
C ALA A 89 8.07 -0.07 -0.52
N VAL A 90 9.09 0.54 -1.11
CA VAL A 90 8.95 1.24 -2.39
C VAL A 90 9.13 0.23 -3.50
N VAL A 91 8.11 0.03 -4.32
CA VAL A 91 8.09 -1.01 -5.36
C VAL A 91 7.67 -0.38 -6.70
N PRO A 92 8.51 -0.45 -7.74
CA PRO A 92 8.07 -0.12 -9.10
C PRO A 92 6.92 -1.01 -9.54
N ALA A 93 5.89 -0.40 -10.14
CA ALA A 93 4.77 -1.12 -10.75
C ALA A 93 5.22 -2.20 -11.73
N ALA A 94 6.33 -1.97 -12.45
CA ALA A 94 6.92 -2.92 -13.39
C ALA A 94 7.38 -4.23 -12.72
N LEU A 95 7.60 -4.25 -11.40
CA LEU A 95 7.97 -5.45 -10.64
C LEU A 95 6.76 -6.21 -10.08
N LEU A 96 5.55 -5.67 -10.19
CA LEU A 96 4.34 -6.31 -9.66
C LEU A 96 3.71 -7.32 -10.64
N GLY A 97 4.31 -7.51 -11.83
CA GLY A 97 3.90 -8.51 -12.81
C GLY A 97 2.53 -8.28 -13.46
N PRO A 98 2.22 -9.02 -14.54
CA PRO A 98 0.86 -9.43 -14.91
C PRO A 98 0.42 -10.72 -14.19
#